data_AF-A0A1Q7FB98-F1
#
_entry.id   AF-A0A1Q7FB98-F1
#
_cell.length_a   1.000
_cell.length_b   1.000
_cell.length_c   1.000
_cell.angle_alpha   90.00
_cell.angle_beta   90.00
_cell.angle_gamma   90.00
#
_symmetry.space_group_name_H-M   'P 1'
#
loop_
_entity.id
_entity.type
_entity.pdbx_description
1 polymer ?
#
loop_
_entity_poly.entity_id
_entity_poly.type
_entity_poly.pdbx_seq_one_letter_code
_entity_poly.pdbx_strand_id
1 'polypeptide(L)'
;MFPIHDDTERVHGRPYLNYGMIAINVIVFIWEASATSFFSDVRAVEQMFMTYGAVPDRLVNDFPASAPTILTSMFMHAGIAHIVGNMIFLFVFGDNIEDKFGRIKYILIYVGWGVAAALAHSAFAVSTGGGQIPAVGASGAISGVLGAYMVMFPRAKIFTVIAAFFLYTVRIPVLIYIPLWFAMQVIFAVIGQLGPAGGSGVAYLAHVGGFVAGVAAGLVWRILPNSIKYREGIATAGGAKPVFRGPMFRKARPRIEDVVTAAPEVIEGPDYYEVIAEMRGVSDASDISAIYDAGSRQVRIVASGTRKYEMSARLPATAANPVVKYIQYLNGIARIRLTK
;
A
#
# COMPACT_ATOMS: atom_id res chain seq x y z
N MET A 1 -8.24 -17.42 5.78
CA MET A 1 -7.18 -16.53 6.32
C MET A 1 -7.67 -15.10 6.15
N PHE A 2 -7.80 -14.35 7.25
CA PHE A 2 -8.37 -13.00 7.25
C PHE A 2 -7.30 -11.99 7.69
N PRO A 3 -6.82 -11.13 6.80
CA PRO A 3 -5.81 -10.13 7.15
C PRO A 3 -6.44 -9.02 7.97
N ILE A 4 -5.72 -8.56 8.99
CA ILE A 4 -6.15 -7.48 9.89
C ILE A 4 -5.41 -6.18 9.53
N HIS A 5 -4.09 -6.27 9.42
CA HIS A 5 -3.19 -5.19 9.02
C HIS A 5 -1.82 -5.78 8.65
N ASP A 6 -0.88 -4.94 8.23
CA ASP A 6 0.52 -5.31 8.01
C ASP A 6 1.48 -4.46 8.86
N ASP A 7 2.78 -4.71 8.75
CA ASP A 7 3.85 -3.95 9.41
C ASP A 7 4.52 -2.91 8.49
N THR A 8 3.94 -2.61 7.33
CA THR A 8 4.48 -1.63 6.41
C THR A 8 4.08 -0.21 6.80
N GLU A 9 5.09 0.62 7.05
CA GLU A 9 4.85 2.02 7.33
C GLU A 9 4.42 2.78 6.07
N ARG A 10 3.35 3.57 6.20
CA ARG A 10 2.89 4.47 5.13
C ARG A 10 3.66 5.78 5.20
N VAL A 11 4.22 6.18 4.07
CA VAL A 11 5.14 7.31 3.95
C VAL A 11 4.39 8.61 3.62
N HIS A 12 3.29 8.54 2.87
CA HIS A 12 2.51 9.67 2.40
C HIS A 12 1.05 9.63 2.88
N GLY A 13 0.64 10.71 3.55
CA GLY A 13 -0.77 11.11 3.74
C GLY A 13 -1.75 10.03 4.19
N ARG A 14 -3.05 10.28 3.99
CA ARG A 14 -4.11 9.27 4.15
C ARG A 14 -4.53 8.72 2.78
N PRO A 15 -4.94 7.46 2.67
CA PRO A 15 -5.22 6.76 1.42
C PRO A 15 -6.67 7.01 1.02
N TYR A 16 -6.97 8.29 0.74
CA TYR A 16 -8.34 8.74 0.52
C TYR A 16 -8.99 8.06 -0.67
N LEU A 17 -8.19 7.70 -1.69
CA LEU A 17 -8.73 7.06 -2.87
C LEU A 17 -9.11 5.60 -2.59
N ASN A 18 -8.28 4.87 -1.84
CA ASN A 18 -8.59 3.53 -1.37
C ASN A 18 -9.87 3.52 -0.53
N TYR A 19 -9.99 4.45 0.43
CA TYR A 19 -11.21 4.60 1.22
C TYR A 19 -12.42 5.00 0.36
N GLY A 20 -12.22 5.86 -0.64
CA GLY A 20 -13.25 6.24 -1.60
C GLY A 20 -13.75 5.03 -2.41
N MET A 21 -12.84 4.19 -2.89
CA MET A 21 -13.21 2.96 -3.60
C MET A 21 -13.98 2.00 -2.70
N ILE A 22 -13.55 1.81 -1.45
CA ILE A 22 -14.30 1.00 -0.47
C ILE A 22 -15.71 1.56 -0.28
N ALA A 23 -15.83 2.88 -0.08
CA ALA A 23 -17.13 3.52 0.09
C ALA A 23 -18.05 3.34 -1.14
N ILE A 24 -17.51 3.48 -2.35
CA ILE A 24 -18.27 3.27 -3.60
C ILE A 24 -18.76 1.82 -3.69
N ASN A 25 -17.91 0.82 -3.41
CA ASN A 25 -18.31 -0.59 -3.41
C ASN A 25 -19.42 -0.86 -2.40
N VAL A 26 -19.34 -0.27 -1.20
CA VAL A 26 -20.39 -0.40 -0.17
C VAL A 26 -21.70 0.25 -0.63
N ILE A 27 -21.65 1.43 -1.26
CA ILE A 27 -22.84 2.12 -1.78
C ILE A 27 -23.51 1.28 -2.88
N VAL A 28 -22.72 0.78 -3.83
CA VAL A 28 -23.23 -0.11 -4.91
C VAL A 28 -23.87 -1.35 -4.30
N PHE A 29 -23.24 -1.97 -3.31
CA PHE A 29 -23.80 -3.16 -2.65
C PHE A 29 -25.10 -2.91 -1.88
N ILE A 30 -25.24 -1.74 -1.24
CA ILE A 30 -26.50 -1.35 -0.61
C ILE A 30 -27.60 -1.21 -1.68
N TRP A 31 -27.26 -0.67 -2.85
CA TRP A 31 -28.18 -0.62 -3.98
C TRP A 31 -28.51 -2.02 -4.52
N GLU A 32 -27.52 -2.90 -4.71
CA GLU A 32 -27.72 -4.31 -5.13
C GLU A 32 -28.68 -5.04 -4.16
N ALA A 33 -28.40 -4.95 -2.85
CA ALA A 33 -29.21 -5.58 -1.82
C ALA A 33 -30.64 -5.01 -1.78
N SER A 34 -30.81 -3.70 -1.90
CA SER A 34 -32.15 -3.10 -1.89
C SER A 34 -32.97 -3.45 -3.13
N ALA A 35 -32.36 -3.46 -4.31
CA ALA A 35 -33.05 -3.77 -5.58
C ALA A 35 -33.33 -5.27 -5.78
N THR A 36 -32.69 -6.17 -5.02
CA THR A 36 -32.85 -7.64 -5.13
C THR A 36 -33.56 -8.29 -3.93
N SER A 37 -34.13 -7.49 -3.03
CA SER A 37 -34.66 -7.99 -1.75
C SER A 37 -33.61 -8.78 -0.94
N PHE A 38 -32.42 -8.22 -0.78
CA PHE A 38 -31.26 -8.85 -0.15
C PHE A 38 -30.85 -10.17 -0.81
N PHE A 39 -30.77 -10.18 -2.14
CA PHE A 39 -30.41 -11.34 -2.97
C PHE A 39 -31.40 -12.52 -2.89
N SER A 40 -32.60 -12.33 -2.32
CA SER A 40 -33.63 -13.39 -2.30
C SER A 40 -34.44 -13.48 -3.60
N ASP A 41 -34.56 -12.38 -4.34
CA ASP A 41 -35.20 -12.38 -5.67
C ASP A 41 -34.18 -12.80 -6.74
N VAL A 42 -34.18 -14.09 -7.07
CA VAL A 42 -33.26 -14.70 -8.04
C VAL A 42 -33.36 -14.05 -9.42
N ARG A 43 -34.56 -13.66 -9.86
CA ARG A 43 -34.75 -13.05 -11.19
C ARG A 43 -34.18 -11.64 -11.23
N ALA A 44 -34.38 -10.86 -10.16
CA ALA A 44 -33.80 -9.53 -10.03
C ALA A 44 -32.26 -9.59 -9.99
N VAL A 45 -31.70 -10.56 -9.24
CA VAL A 45 -30.24 -10.79 -9.18
C VAL A 45 -29.69 -11.14 -10.56
N GLU A 46 -30.31 -12.10 -11.25
CA GLU A 46 -29.88 -12.53 -12.59
C GLU A 46 -29.91 -11.36 -13.58
N GLN A 47 -31.03 -10.62 -13.63
CA GLN A 47 -31.15 -9.44 -14.50
C GLN A 47 -30.06 -8.40 -14.20
N MET A 48 -29.84 -8.10 -12.92
CA MET A 48 -28.84 -7.12 -12.51
C MET A 48 -27.41 -7.54 -12.89
N PHE A 49 -27.03 -8.79 -12.67
CA PHE A 49 -25.71 -9.29 -13.06
C PHE A 49 -25.56 -9.42 -14.57
N MET A 50 -26.63 -9.75 -15.30
CA MET A 50 -26.60 -9.71 -16.75
C MET A 50 -26.52 -8.28 -17.28
N THR A 51 -27.01 -7.27 -16.58
CA THR A 51 -26.91 -5.86 -17.02
C THR A 51 -25.56 -5.24 -16.70
N TYR A 52 -25.04 -5.44 -15.49
CA TYR A 52 -23.86 -4.72 -14.98
C TYR A 52 -22.62 -5.60 -14.79
N GLY A 53 -22.76 -6.92 -14.85
CA GLY A 53 -21.64 -7.86 -14.82
C GLY A 53 -20.94 -7.98 -16.17
N ALA A 54 -19.69 -8.41 -16.13
CA ALA A 54 -18.88 -8.65 -17.32
C ALA A 54 -19.25 -10.03 -17.87
N VAL A 55 -20.11 -10.06 -18.89
CA VAL A 55 -20.50 -11.30 -19.59
C VAL A 55 -19.46 -11.59 -20.68
N PRO A 56 -18.66 -12.66 -20.57
CA PRO A 56 -17.57 -12.94 -21.52
C PRO A 56 -18.00 -12.95 -23.00
N ASP A 57 -19.12 -13.59 -23.32
CA ASP A 57 -19.60 -13.66 -24.71
C ASP A 57 -20.00 -12.29 -25.25
N ARG A 58 -20.54 -11.39 -24.41
CA ARG A 58 -20.83 -10.01 -24.84
C ARG A 58 -19.56 -9.19 -24.99
N LEU A 59 -18.54 -9.43 -24.16
CA LEU A 59 -17.25 -8.78 -24.30
C LEU A 59 -16.54 -9.17 -25.60
N VAL A 60 -16.78 -10.39 -26.11
CA VAL A 60 -16.25 -10.84 -27.40
C VAL A 60 -17.10 -10.37 -28.57
N ASN A 61 -18.44 -10.53 -28.50
CA ASN A 61 -19.32 -10.37 -29.65
C ASN A 61 -19.92 -8.95 -29.79
N ASP A 62 -20.08 -8.21 -28.69
CA ASP A 62 -20.78 -6.91 -28.66
C ASP A 62 -19.83 -5.72 -28.35
N PHE A 63 -18.52 -5.91 -28.50
CA PHE A 63 -17.53 -4.84 -28.30
C PHE A 63 -17.63 -3.79 -29.42
N PRO A 64 -17.56 -2.46 -29.13
CA PRO A 64 -17.22 -1.82 -27.86
C PRO A 64 -18.41 -1.52 -26.93
N ALA A 65 -19.65 -1.83 -27.32
CA ALA A 65 -20.84 -1.49 -26.55
C ALA A 65 -20.86 -2.17 -25.17
N SER A 66 -20.30 -3.37 -25.06
CA SER A 66 -20.17 -4.11 -23.81
C SER A 66 -19.02 -3.66 -22.90
N ALA A 67 -18.08 -2.83 -23.39
CA ALA A 67 -16.88 -2.42 -22.64
C ALA A 67 -17.16 -1.77 -21.26
N PRO A 68 -18.21 -0.94 -21.06
CA PRO A 68 -18.53 -0.39 -19.76
C PRO A 68 -18.81 -1.44 -18.68
N THR A 69 -19.25 -2.65 -19.08
CA THR A 69 -19.52 -3.75 -18.13
C THR A 69 -18.26 -4.24 -17.42
N ILE A 70 -17.09 -4.07 -18.03
CA ILE A 70 -15.80 -4.35 -17.36
C ILE A 70 -15.66 -3.46 -16.14
N LEU A 71 -15.97 -2.16 -16.25
CA LEU A 71 -15.85 -1.24 -15.13
C LEU A 71 -16.96 -1.48 -14.10
N THR A 72 -18.22 -1.61 -14.52
CA THR A 72 -19.33 -1.78 -13.57
C THR A 72 -19.20 -3.09 -12.79
N SER A 73 -18.78 -4.17 -13.44
CA SER A 73 -18.59 -5.48 -12.79
C SER A 73 -17.59 -5.44 -11.64
N MET A 74 -16.59 -4.55 -11.68
CA MET A 74 -15.62 -4.38 -10.60
C MET A 74 -16.24 -3.85 -9.30
N PHE A 75 -17.45 -3.31 -9.34
CA PHE A 75 -18.14 -2.78 -8.15
C PHE A 75 -19.32 -3.63 -7.69
N MET A 76 -19.75 -4.60 -8.50
CA MET A 76 -20.84 -5.53 -8.19
C MET A 76 -20.39 -6.67 -7.28
N HIS A 77 -21.24 -7.17 -6.39
CA HIS A 77 -20.91 -8.26 -5.48
C HIS A 77 -22.06 -9.26 -5.30
N ALA A 78 -21.72 -10.55 -5.41
CA ALA A 78 -22.64 -11.67 -5.26
C ALA A 78 -23.11 -11.98 -3.81
N GLY A 79 -23.02 -11.03 -2.89
CA GLY A 79 -23.49 -11.19 -1.50
C GLY A 79 -22.50 -10.70 -0.44
N ILE A 80 -22.93 -10.79 0.83
CA ILE A 80 -22.24 -10.18 1.98
C ILE A 80 -20.81 -10.71 2.14
N ALA A 81 -20.62 -12.03 2.10
CA ALA A 81 -19.29 -12.62 2.25
C ALA A 81 -18.33 -12.17 1.13
N HIS A 82 -18.85 -11.96 -0.09
CA HIS A 82 -18.06 -11.53 -1.23
C HIS A 82 -17.58 -10.08 -1.06
N ILE A 83 -18.47 -9.14 -0.71
CA ILE A 83 -18.06 -7.76 -0.46
C ILE A 83 -17.15 -7.63 0.75
N VAL A 84 -17.46 -8.28 1.88
CA VAL A 84 -16.64 -8.21 3.09
C VAL A 84 -15.23 -8.74 2.81
N GLY A 85 -15.12 -9.87 2.11
CA GLY A 85 -13.83 -10.42 1.69
C GLY A 85 -13.03 -9.44 0.84
N ASN A 86 -13.64 -8.86 -0.19
CA ASN A 86 -12.97 -7.89 -1.07
C ASN A 86 -12.53 -6.64 -0.29
N MET A 87 -13.40 -6.07 0.53
CA MET A 87 -13.12 -4.82 1.24
C MET A 87 -12.04 -4.99 2.30
N ILE A 88 -11.97 -6.15 2.99
CA ILE A 88 -10.88 -6.44 3.93
C ILE A 88 -9.52 -6.42 3.20
N PHE A 89 -9.42 -7.09 2.06
CA PHE A 89 -8.17 -7.13 1.30
C PHE A 89 -7.83 -5.76 0.69
N LEU A 90 -8.80 -5.06 0.14
CA LEU A 90 -8.58 -3.70 -0.39
C LEU A 90 -8.16 -2.73 0.73
N PHE A 91 -8.75 -2.86 1.93
CA PHE A 91 -8.41 -2.04 3.08
C PHE A 91 -6.98 -2.28 3.57
N VAL A 92 -6.58 -3.54 3.72
CA VAL A 92 -5.25 -3.90 4.26
C VAL A 92 -4.11 -3.66 3.27
N PHE A 93 -4.32 -3.93 1.98
CA PHE A 93 -3.21 -3.88 1.01
C PHE A 93 -3.27 -2.66 0.08
N GLY A 94 -4.46 -2.09 -0.13
CA GLY A 94 -4.66 -1.02 -1.11
C GLY A 94 -4.05 0.32 -0.70
N ASP A 95 -3.97 0.61 0.59
CA ASP A 95 -3.44 1.88 1.10
C ASP A 95 -1.93 2.03 0.93
N ASN A 96 -1.14 0.96 1.07
CA ASN A 96 0.29 0.95 0.77
C ASN A 96 0.57 1.06 -0.73
N ILE A 97 -0.31 0.52 -1.56
CA ILE A 97 -0.20 0.63 -3.02
C ILE A 97 -0.55 2.04 -3.49
N GLU A 98 -1.60 2.65 -2.93
CA GLU A 98 -1.88 4.09 -3.12
C GLU A 98 -0.69 4.94 -2.66
N ASP A 99 -0.09 4.60 -1.52
CA ASP A 99 1.06 5.31 -0.96
C ASP A 99 2.29 5.26 -1.89
N LYS A 100 2.54 4.12 -2.54
CA LYS A 100 3.67 3.96 -3.46
C LYS A 100 3.43 4.59 -4.81
N PHE A 101 2.29 4.34 -5.44
CA PHE A 101 2.01 4.87 -6.78
C PHE A 101 1.57 6.33 -6.78
N GLY A 102 1.02 6.82 -5.67
CA GLY A 102 0.27 8.06 -5.61
C GLY A 102 -1.14 7.90 -6.19
N ARG A 103 -2.05 8.79 -5.79
CA ARG A 103 -3.50 8.66 -6.00
C ARG A 103 -3.90 8.42 -7.46
N ILE A 104 -3.47 9.29 -8.37
CA ILE A 104 -3.92 9.23 -9.77
C ILE A 104 -3.43 7.96 -10.48
N LYS A 105 -2.16 7.59 -10.26
CA LYS A 105 -1.62 6.35 -10.86
C LYS A 105 -2.28 5.12 -10.26
N TYR A 106 -2.55 5.14 -8.95
CA TYR A 106 -3.20 4.03 -8.26
C TYR A 106 -4.57 3.70 -8.86
N ILE A 107 -5.46 4.68 -9.08
CA ILE A 107 -6.78 4.39 -9.68
C ILE A 107 -6.67 3.89 -11.11
N LEU A 108 -5.79 4.49 -11.93
CA LEU A 108 -5.61 4.08 -13.32
C LEU A 108 -5.09 2.64 -13.42
N ILE A 109 -4.11 2.30 -12.58
CA ILE A 109 -3.53 0.96 -12.55
C ILE A 109 -4.52 -0.04 -11.93
N TYR A 110 -5.29 0.34 -10.91
CA TYR A 110 -6.34 -0.50 -10.33
C TYR A 110 -7.40 -0.88 -11.36
N VAL A 111 -7.90 0.10 -12.13
CA VAL A 111 -8.81 -0.16 -13.26
C VAL A 111 -8.12 -1.03 -14.32
N GLY A 112 -6.86 -0.76 -14.64
CA GLY A 112 -6.07 -1.58 -15.56
C GLY A 112 -5.95 -3.05 -15.14
N TRP A 113 -5.76 -3.33 -13.85
CA TRP A 113 -5.75 -4.70 -13.32
C TRP A 113 -7.13 -5.35 -13.40
N GLY A 114 -8.21 -4.60 -13.18
CA GLY A 114 -9.57 -5.07 -13.40
C GLY A 114 -9.84 -5.44 -14.86
N VAL A 115 -9.37 -4.63 -15.81
CA VAL A 115 -9.45 -4.92 -17.25
C VAL A 115 -8.66 -6.19 -17.58
N ALA A 116 -7.41 -6.31 -17.11
CA ALA A 116 -6.60 -7.51 -17.34
C ALA A 116 -7.26 -8.77 -16.77
N ALA A 117 -7.87 -8.67 -15.59
CA ALA A 117 -8.64 -9.73 -14.97
C ALA A 117 -9.86 -10.14 -15.81
N ALA A 118 -10.66 -9.16 -16.26
CA ALA A 118 -11.84 -9.40 -17.08
C ALA A 118 -11.50 -10.07 -18.41
N LEU A 119 -10.43 -9.62 -19.08
CA LEU A 119 -9.96 -10.20 -20.34
C LEU A 119 -9.45 -11.63 -20.15
N ALA A 120 -8.62 -11.87 -19.14
CA ALA A 120 -8.09 -13.20 -18.84
C ALA A 120 -9.21 -14.20 -18.51
N HIS A 121 -10.18 -13.78 -17.70
CA HIS A 121 -11.34 -14.61 -17.38
C HIS A 121 -12.21 -14.86 -18.61
N SER A 122 -12.48 -13.84 -19.42
CA SER A 122 -13.36 -13.96 -20.58
C SER A 122 -12.80 -14.91 -21.63
N ALA A 123 -11.49 -14.82 -21.92
CA ALA A 123 -10.83 -15.72 -22.85
C ALA A 123 -10.97 -17.20 -22.42
N PHE A 124 -10.82 -17.48 -21.13
CA PHE A 124 -10.99 -18.83 -20.58
C PHE A 124 -12.47 -19.27 -20.58
N ALA A 125 -13.39 -18.41 -20.14
CA ALA A 125 -14.80 -18.75 -20.04
C ALA A 125 -15.41 -19.07 -21.42
N VAL A 126 -15.09 -18.28 -22.45
CA VAL A 126 -15.56 -18.52 -23.82
C VAL A 126 -15.00 -19.83 -24.37
N SER A 127 -13.70 -20.11 -24.17
CA SER A 127 -13.06 -21.34 -24.66
C SER A 127 -13.52 -22.62 -23.95
N THR A 128 -14.13 -22.51 -22.77
CA THR A 128 -14.61 -23.65 -21.98
C THR A 128 -16.13 -23.77 -21.93
N GLY A 129 -16.86 -22.94 -22.69
CA GLY A 129 -18.32 -22.96 -22.78
C GLY A 129 -19.06 -22.24 -21.63
N GLY A 130 -18.35 -21.51 -20.76
CA GLY A 130 -18.90 -20.71 -19.67
C GLY A 130 -19.16 -19.23 -20.04
N GLY A 131 -19.12 -18.88 -21.33
CA GLY A 131 -19.11 -17.50 -21.80
C GLY A 131 -20.37 -16.66 -21.49
N GLN A 132 -21.47 -17.31 -21.14
CA GLN A 132 -22.75 -16.65 -20.79
C GLN A 132 -22.86 -16.28 -19.31
N ILE A 133 -21.95 -16.76 -18.45
CA ILE A 133 -22.02 -16.53 -17.01
C ILE A 133 -21.38 -15.17 -16.69
N PRO A 134 -22.11 -14.20 -16.12
CA PRO A 134 -21.56 -12.90 -15.78
C PRO A 134 -20.53 -12.99 -14.65
N ALA A 135 -19.37 -12.37 -14.85
CA ALA A 135 -18.40 -12.15 -13.78
C ALA A 135 -18.67 -10.83 -13.06
N VAL A 136 -18.65 -10.86 -11.72
CA VAL A 136 -18.83 -9.71 -10.84
C VAL A 136 -17.79 -9.76 -9.71
N GLY A 137 -17.37 -8.59 -9.23
CA GLY A 137 -16.50 -8.46 -8.07
C GLY A 137 -15.25 -7.62 -8.31
N ALA A 138 -14.87 -6.84 -7.28
CA ALA A 138 -13.60 -6.11 -7.23
C ALA A 138 -12.36 -7.03 -7.18
N SER A 139 -12.56 -8.31 -6.91
CA SER A 139 -11.52 -9.29 -6.58
C SER A 139 -10.43 -9.45 -7.65
N GLY A 140 -10.76 -9.27 -8.95
CA GLY A 140 -9.76 -9.27 -10.02
C GLY A 140 -8.75 -8.12 -9.89
N ALA A 141 -9.22 -6.89 -9.69
CA ALA A 141 -8.36 -5.73 -9.49
C ALA A 141 -7.61 -5.79 -8.15
N ILE A 142 -8.27 -6.27 -7.08
CA ILE A 142 -7.63 -6.52 -5.78
C ILE A 142 -6.53 -7.56 -5.90
N SER A 143 -6.68 -8.59 -6.74
CA SER A 143 -5.60 -9.54 -7.01
C SER A 143 -4.38 -8.84 -7.63
N GLY A 144 -4.59 -7.82 -8.46
CA GLY A 144 -3.52 -6.94 -8.93
C GLY A 144 -2.86 -6.12 -7.82
N VAL A 145 -3.63 -5.60 -6.87
CA VAL A 145 -3.10 -4.95 -5.66
C VAL A 145 -2.19 -5.93 -4.91
N LEU A 146 -2.63 -7.16 -4.69
CA LEU A 146 -1.85 -8.19 -4.01
C LEU A 146 -0.56 -8.56 -4.77
N GLY A 147 -0.64 -8.72 -6.10
CA GLY A 147 0.52 -9.01 -6.94
C GLY A 147 1.58 -7.90 -6.88
N ALA A 148 1.14 -6.64 -6.98
CA ALA A 148 2.02 -5.48 -6.84
C ALA A 148 2.61 -5.39 -5.42
N TYR A 149 1.78 -5.60 -4.40
CA TYR A 149 2.20 -5.57 -3.00
C TYR A 149 3.27 -6.62 -2.69
N MET A 150 3.08 -7.86 -3.16
CA MET A 150 4.05 -8.94 -3.01
C MET A 150 5.43 -8.56 -3.55
N VAL A 151 5.44 -7.93 -4.74
CA VAL A 151 6.69 -7.48 -5.36
C VAL A 151 7.27 -6.30 -4.59
N MET A 152 6.47 -5.31 -4.23
CA MET A 152 6.97 -4.06 -3.62
C MET A 152 7.44 -4.23 -2.18
N PHE A 153 6.74 -5.06 -1.39
CA PHE A 153 6.94 -5.23 0.04
C PHE A 153 7.27 -6.69 0.43
N PRO A 154 8.32 -7.31 -0.13
CA PRO A 154 8.59 -8.75 0.04
C PRO A 154 9.02 -9.14 1.48
N ARG A 155 9.40 -8.16 2.29
CA ARG A 155 9.82 -8.36 3.69
C ARG A 155 8.71 -8.09 4.71
N ALA A 156 7.56 -7.60 4.25
CA ALA A 156 6.44 -7.28 5.12
C ALA A 156 5.81 -8.55 5.69
N LYS A 157 5.17 -8.40 6.84
CA LYS A 157 4.43 -9.46 7.53
C LYS A 157 2.98 -9.03 7.70
N ILE A 158 2.10 -9.94 7.30
CA ILE A 158 0.66 -9.76 7.41
C ILE A 158 0.19 -10.34 8.73
N PHE A 159 -0.47 -9.52 9.53
CA PHE A 159 -1.17 -9.95 10.72
C PHE A 159 -2.50 -10.52 10.29
N THR A 160 -2.72 -11.80 10.58
CA THR A 160 -3.86 -12.54 10.05
C THR A 160 -4.52 -13.36 11.13
N VAL A 161 -5.85 -13.41 11.09
CA VAL A 161 -6.66 -14.42 11.78
C VAL A 161 -6.77 -15.65 10.89
N ILE A 162 -6.31 -16.79 11.39
CA ILE A 162 -6.63 -18.10 10.83
C ILE A 162 -7.81 -18.65 11.61
N ALA A 163 -8.97 -18.66 10.96
CA ALA A 163 -10.15 -19.38 11.42
C ALA A 163 -10.07 -20.81 10.90
N ALA A 164 -9.48 -21.71 11.69
CA ALA A 164 -9.53 -23.16 11.49
C ALA A 164 -10.40 -23.76 12.62
N PHE A 165 -9.99 -24.87 13.25
CA PHE A 165 -10.66 -25.41 14.44
C PHE A 165 -10.68 -24.44 15.65
N PHE A 166 -9.74 -23.48 15.68
CA PHE A 166 -9.70 -22.37 16.64
C PHE A 166 -9.32 -21.07 15.91
N LEU A 167 -9.54 -19.93 16.57
CA LEU A 167 -9.11 -18.61 16.09
C LEU A 167 -7.68 -18.32 16.57
N TYR A 168 -6.73 -18.27 15.63
CA TYR A 168 -5.35 -17.91 15.91
C TYR A 168 -4.97 -16.62 15.18
N THR A 169 -4.31 -15.70 15.87
CA THR A 169 -3.65 -14.55 15.25
C THR A 169 -2.18 -14.85 15.02
N VAL A 170 -1.73 -14.81 13.77
CA VAL A 170 -0.35 -15.11 13.37
C VAL A 170 0.20 -14.02 12.47
N ARG A 171 1.52 -13.86 12.48
CA ARG A 171 2.24 -12.96 11.56
C ARG A 171 2.90 -13.80 10.48
N ILE A 172 2.47 -13.63 9.24
CA ILE A 172 2.95 -14.44 8.11
C ILE A 172 3.68 -13.52 7.13
N PRO A 173 4.93 -13.84 6.74
CA PRO A 173 5.60 -13.13 5.67
C PRO A 173 4.76 -13.09 4.39
N VAL A 174 4.73 -11.96 3.71
CA VAL A 174 3.93 -11.75 2.48
C VAL A 174 4.18 -12.81 1.41
N LEU A 175 5.45 -13.20 1.23
CA LEU A 175 5.86 -14.24 0.27
C LEU A 175 5.30 -15.63 0.57
N ILE A 176 4.78 -15.85 1.78
CA ILE A 176 4.09 -17.08 2.17
C ILE A 176 2.58 -16.83 2.14
N TYR A 177 2.14 -15.73 2.75
CA TYR A 177 0.72 -15.39 2.91
C TYR A 177 -0.02 -15.33 1.58
N ILE A 178 0.50 -14.56 0.61
CA ILE A 178 -0.19 -14.30 -0.66
C ILE A 178 -0.26 -15.57 -1.52
N PRO A 179 0.83 -16.34 -1.75
CA PRO A 179 0.74 -17.60 -2.49
C PRO A 179 -0.17 -18.64 -1.82
N LEU A 180 -0.14 -18.75 -0.48
CA LEU A 180 -1.00 -19.68 0.23
C LEU A 180 -2.49 -19.29 0.10
N TRP A 181 -2.80 -18.01 0.24
CA TRP A 181 -4.16 -17.50 0.01
C TRP A 181 -4.62 -17.78 -1.42
N PHE A 182 -3.75 -17.55 -2.40
CA PHE A 182 -4.06 -17.79 -3.81
C PHE A 182 -4.31 -19.28 -4.11
N ALA A 183 -3.49 -20.17 -3.54
CA ALA A 183 -3.68 -21.62 -3.64
C ALA A 183 -5.01 -22.06 -2.99
N MET A 184 -5.37 -21.46 -1.86
CA MET A 184 -6.66 -21.73 -1.20
C MET A 184 -7.85 -21.32 -2.08
N GLN A 185 -7.75 -20.23 -2.84
CA GLN A 185 -8.79 -19.84 -3.81
C GLN A 185 -8.96 -20.88 -4.92
N VAL A 186 -7.86 -21.47 -5.44
CA VAL A 186 -7.92 -22.58 -6.41
C VAL A 186 -8.69 -23.75 -5.82
N ILE A 187 -8.30 -24.17 -4.62
CA ILE A 187 -8.89 -25.34 -3.95
C ILE A 187 -10.39 -25.12 -3.75
N PHE A 188 -10.79 -23.94 -3.29
CA PHE A 188 -12.21 -23.61 -3.13
C PHE A 188 -12.95 -23.48 -4.45
N ALA A 189 -12.31 -22.99 -5.53
CA ALA A 189 -12.92 -22.97 -6.85
C ALA A 189 -13.18 -24.40 -7.37
N VAL A 190 -12.23 -25.32 -7.18
CA VAL A 190 -12.36 -26.74 -7.59
C VAL A 190 -13.40 -27.46 -6.73
N ILE A 191 -13.35 -27.31 -5.40
CA ILE A 191 -14.30 -27.97 -4.49
C ILE A 191 -15.71 -27.38 -4.66
N GLY A 192 -15.82 -26.06 -4.86
CA GLY A 192 -17.11 -25.38 -5.05
C GLY A 192 -17.87 -25.82 -6.30
N GLN A 193 -17.16 -26.26 -7.35
CA GLN A 193 -17.77 -26.87 -8.53
C GLN A 193 -18.36 -28.26 -8.25
N LEU A 194 -17.90 -28.95 -7.20
CA LEU A 194 -18.34 -30.29 -6.82
C LEU A 194 -19.49 -30.27 -5.79
N GLY A 195 -19.91 -29.09 -5.32
CA GLY A 195 -20.95 -28.93 -4.30
C GLY A 195 -22.39 -28.97 -4.84
N PRO A 196 -23.41 -29.20 -3.98
CA PRO A 196 -24.83 -29.27 -4.38
C PRO A 196 -25.38 -27.99 -5.02
N ALA A 197 -24.72 -26.85 -4.82
CA ALA A 197 -25.07 -25.55 -5.41
C ALA A 197 -24.35 -25.28 -6.75
N GLY A 198 -23.79 -26.32 -7.39
CA GLY A 198 -22.99 -26.25 -8.62
C GLY A 198 -23.54 -25.24 -9.63
N GLY A 199 -22.84 -24.11 -9.77
CA GLY A 199 -23.24 -23.04 -10.70
C GLY A 199 -22.62 -21.67 -10.42
N SER A 200 -22.43 -21.27 -9.15
CA SER A 200 -21.80 -19.98 -8.81
C SER A 200 -20.31 -20.16 -8.46
N GLY A 201 -19.48 -20.35 -9.50
CA GLY A 201 -18.04 -20.51 -9.34
C GLY A 201 -17.32 -19.18 -9.08
N VAL A 202 -16.23 -19.22 -8.30
CA VAL A 202 -15.29 -18.10 -8.21
C VAL A 202 -14.59 -17.95 -9.55
N ALA A 203 -14.57 -16.74 -10.13
CA ALA A 203 -13.89 -16.42 -11.38
C ALA A 203 -12.35 -16.43 -11.23
N TYR A 204 -11.77 -17.59 -10.92
CA TYR A 204 -10.37 -17.73 -10.52
C TYR A 204 -9.37 -17.19 -11.57
N LEU A 205 -9.66 -17.37 -12.86
CA LEU A 205 -8.82 -16.83 -13.94
C LEU A 205 -8.78 -15.30 -13.93
N ALA A 206 -9.82 -14.63 -13.41
CA ALA A 206 -9.79 -13.19 -13.18
C ALA A 206 -8.74 -12.83 -12.12
N HIS A 207 -8.65 -13.61 -11.04
CA HIS A 207 -7.63 -13.41 -10.01
C HIS A 207 -6.22 -13.61 -10.57
N VAL A 208 -6.01 -14.65 -11.39
CA VAL A 208 -4.73 -14.90 -12.07
C VAL A 208 -4.34 -13.74 -12.98
N GLY A 209 -5.26 -13.29 -13.85
CA GLY A 209 -5.01 -12.19 -14.77
C GLY A 209 -4.66 -10.89 -14.04
N GLY A 210 -5.46 -10.53 -13.03
CA GLY A 210 -5.19 -9.36 -12.19
C GLY A 210 -3.86 -9.47 -11.45
N PHE A 211 -3.59 -10.61 -10.81
CA PHE A 211 -2.37 -10.85 -10.05
C PHE A 211 -1.10 -10.73 -10.90
N VAL A 212 -1.07 -11.37 -12.07
CA VAL A 212 0.07 -11.30 -13.00
C VAL A 212 0.28 -9.86 -13.47
N ALA A 213 -0.79 -9.14 -13.81
CA ALA A 213 -0.69 -7.72 -14.17
C ALA A 213 -0.19 -6.85 -13.00
N GLY A 214 -0.57 -7.18 -11.76
CA GLY A 214 -0.06 -6.58 -10.53
C GLY A 214 1.44 -6.78 -10.33
N VAL A 215 1.90 -8.04 -10.42
CA VAL A 215 3.31 -8.40 -10.33
C VAL A 215 4.12 -7.66 -11.40
N ALA A 216 3.65 -7.66 -12.65
CA ALA A 216 4.29 -6.94 -13.75
C ALA A 216 4.40 -5.43 -13.45
N ALA A 217 3.32 -4.79 -13.01
CA ALA A 217 3.33 -3.38 -12.63
C ALA A 217 4.30 -3.10 -11.47
N GLY A 218 4.36 -3.99 -10.47
CA GLY A 218 5.30 -3.89 -9.35
C GLY A 218 6.76 -4.02 -9.77
N LEU A 219 7.07 -4.94 -10.69
CA LEU A 219 8.42 -5.11 -11.26
C LEU A 219 8.82 -3.91 -12.10
N VAL A 220 7.94 -3.43 -12.98
CA VAL A 220 8.16 -2.22 -13.78
C VAL A 220 8.42 -1.03 -12.87
N TRP A 221 7.64 -0.85 -11.81
CA TRP A 221 7.84 0.23 -10.85
C TRP A 221 9.20 0.20 -10.14
N ARG A 222 9.75 -0.99 -9.88
CA ARG A 222 11.09 -1.14 -9.29
C ARG A 222 12.22 -0.81 -10.26
N ILE A 223 12.01 -1.00 -11.55
CA ILE A 223 13.01 -0.78 -12.60
C ILE A 223 12.99 0.67 -13.08
N LEU A 224 11.80 1.28 -13.14
CA LEU A 224 11.68 2.67 -13.56
C LEU A 224 12.40 3.59 -12.56
N PRO A 225 13.27 4.51 -13.04
CA PRO A 225 13.84 5.53 -12.20
C PRO A 225 12.71 6.45 -11.74
N ASN A 226 12.14 6.14 -10.57
CA ASN A 226 11.13 6.98 -9.95
C ASN A 226 11.81 8.27 -9.52
N SER A 227 11.67 9.28 -10.38
CA SER A 227 12.05 10.65 -10.10
C SER A 227 11.06 11.29 -9.11
N ILE A 228 10.96 10.73 -7.90
CA ILE A 228 10.92 11.65 -6.77
C ILE A 228 12.34 12.19 -6.68
N LYS A 229 12.62 13.23 -7.48
CA LYS A 229 13.81 14.05 -7.32
C LYS A 229 13.71 14.62 -5.90
N TYR A 230 14.35 13.96 -4.94
CA TYR A 230 14.79 14.68 -3.77
C TYR A 230 15.69 15.77 -4.34
N ARG A 231 15.29 17.02 -4.17
CA ARG A 231 16.05 18.16 -4.67
C ARG A 231 17.26 18.23 -3.74
N GLU A 232 18.27 17.43 -4.03
CA GLU A 232 19.57 17.45 -3.38
C GLU A 232 20.13 18.85 -3.58
N GLY A 233 19.96 19.69 -2.57
CA GLY A 233 20.74 20.91 -2.42
C GLY A 233 22.15 20.50 -1.99
N ILE A 234 22.92 19.94 -2.92
CA ILE A 234 24.37 19.81 -2.76
C ILE A 234 24.92 21.24 -2.80
N ALA A 235 25.09 21.86 -1.64
CA ALA A 235 25.99 22.99 -1.51
C ALA A 235 27.41 22.42 -1.51
N THR A 236 27.98 22.24 -2.70
CA THR A 236 29.43 22.12 -2.85
C THR A 236 30.07 23.43 -2.39
N ALA A 237 31.16 23.30 -1.65
CA ALA A 237 31.94 24.40 -1.11
C ALA A 237 32.42 25.33 -2.23
N GLY A 238 32.26 26.65 -2.03
CA GLY A 238 32.74 27.65 -2.98
C GLY A 238 32.20 29.05 -2.68
N GLY A 239 32.86 29.74 -1.75
CA GLY A 239 32.85 31.19 -1.50
C GLY A 239 31.75 32.07 -2.13
N ALA A 240 30.61 32.20 -1.45
CA ALA A 240 29.88 33.46 -1.26
C ALA A 240 28.73 33.20 -0.27
N LYS A 241 28.60 33.99 0.79
CA LYS A 241 27.47 33.89 1.72
C LYS A 241 26.17 34.22 0.96
N PRO A 242 25.19 33.32 0.82
CA PRO A 242 23.92 33.68 0.23
C PRO A 242 23.17 34.56 1.23
N VAL A 243 22.86 35.80 0.86
CA VAL A 243 21.92 36.63 1.60
C VAL A 243 20.53 36.04 1.37
N PHE A 244 20.03 35.30 2.35
CA PHE A 244 18.69 34.72 2.32
C PHE A 244 17.64 35.83 2.49
N ARG A 245 16.97 36.22 1.41
CA ARG A 245 15.68 36.90 1.50
C ARG A 245 14.64 35.87 1.89
N GLY A 246 14.20 35.90 3.15
CA GLY A 246 13.24 34.95 3.68
C GLY A 246 11.90 34.95 2.94
N PRO A 247 11.26 33.79 2.74
CA PRO A 247 9.89 33.75 2.27
C PRO A 247 8.95 34.31 3.36
N MET A 248 8.00 35.15 2.94
CA MET A 248 6.94 35.68 3.79
C MET A 248 6.21 34.54 4.51
N PHE A 249 6.33 34.49 5.83
CA PHE A 249 5.64 33.55 6.70
C PHE A 249 4.12 33.76 6.59
N ARG A 250 3.41 32.81 5.95
CA ARG A 250 2.02 32.55 6.33
C ARG A 250 2.08 31.67 7.58
N LYS A 251 1.79 32.24 8.75
CA LYS A 251 1.73 31.54 10.06
C LYS A 251 0.71 30.40 10.02
N ALA A 252 1.11 29.23 9.55
CA ALA A 252 0.51 27.99 10.01
C ALA A 252 1.23 27.63 11.32
N ARG A 253 0.57 27.83 12.46
CA ARG A 253 1.08 27.33 13.73
C ARG A 253 1.18 25.80 13.61
N PRO A 254 2.35 25.17 13.80
CA PRO A 254 2.40 23.72 13.90
C PRO A 254 1.51 23.27 15.08
N ARG A 255 0.76 22.18 14.89
CA ARG A 255 -0.02 21.59 16.00
C ARG A 255 0.98 21.09 17.04
N ILE A 256 0.66 21.35 18.31
CA ILE A 256 1.52 21.10 19.47
C ILE A 256 1.80 19.59 19.68
N GLU A 257 1.12 18.70 18.96
CA GLU A 257 1.22 17.25 19.11
C GLU A 257 2.33 16.57 18.26
N ASP A 258 2.99 17.28 17.34
CA ASP A 258 4.00 16.68 16.45
C ASP A 258 5.46 16.78 16.93
N VAL A 259 5.71 17.32 18.12
CA VAL A 259 7.06 17.31 18.72
C VAL A 259 7.16 16.12 19.67
N VAL A 260 7.58 14.97 19.15
CA VAL A 260 8.07 13.89 20.02
C VAL A 260 9.39 14.39 20.63
N THR A 261 9.30 14.96 21.83
CA THR A 261 10.41 15.51 22.61
C THR A 261 11.19 14.40 23.34
N ALA A 262 11.74 13.44 22.62
CA ALA A 262 12.84 12.65 23.18
C ALA A 262 14.12 13.48 22.96
N ALA A 263 14.64 14.09 24.03
CA ALA A 263 15.90 14.82 23.96
C ALA A 263 17.02 13.84 23.56
N PRO A 264 17.94 14.23 22.66
CA PRO A 264 19.06 13.36 22.29
C PRO A 264 19.92 13.01 23.50
N GLU A 265 20.31 11.73 23.61
CA GLU A 265 21.20 11.25 24.65
C GLU A 265 22.65 11.29 24.16
N VAL A 266 23.59 11.66 25.03
CA VAL A 266 25.02 11.72 24.72
C VAL A 266 25.76 10.69 25.55
N ILE A 267 26.50 9.82 24.88
CA ILE A 267 27.36 8.81 25.48
C ILE A 267 28.81 9.22 25.26
N GLU A 268 29.59 9.24 26.34
CA GLU A 268 31.04 9.43 26.30
C GLU A 268 31.73 8.08 26.36
N GLY A 269 32.47 7.75 25.30
CA GLY A 269 33.35 6.58 25.27
C GLY A 269 34.81 6.95 25.52
N PRO A 270 35.72 5.95 25.49
CA PRO A 270 37.16 6.17 25.65
C PRO A 270 37.70 7.17 24.62
N ASP A 271 37.41 6.95 23.33
CA ASP A 271 37.96 7.72 22.20
C ASP A 271 36.87 8.35 21.30
N TYR A 272 35.64 8.48 21.82
CA TYR A 272 34.51 8.98 21.02
C TYR A 272 33.42 9.64 21.86
N TYR A 273 32.59 10.43 21.18
CA TYR A 273 31.26 10.80 21.63
C TYR A 273 30.22 10.17 20.71
N GLU A 274 29.11 9.71 21.26
CA GLU A 274 27.99 9.17 20.49
C GLU A 274 26.69 9.86 20.90
N VAL A 275 25.99 10.42 19.92
CA VAL A 275 24.68 11.04 20.15
C VAL A 275 23.61 10.12 19.62
N ILE A 276 22.67 9.74 20.48
CA ILE A 276 21.52 8.90 20.14
C ILE A 276 20.28 9.77 20.10
N ALA A 277 19.58 9.73 18.98
CA ALA A 277 18.36 10.51 18.76
C ALA A 277 17.26 9.63 18.19
N GLU A 278 16.07 9.69 18.79
CA GLU A 278 14.87 9.05 18.25
C GLU A 278 14.25 9.95 17.18
N MET A 279 14.27 9.49 15.93
CA MET A 279 13.80 10.22 14.76
C MET A 279 12.97 9.30 13.88
N ARG A 280 11.71 9.07 14.27
CA ARG A 280 10.76 8.25 13.50
C ARG A 280 10.36 8.95 12.20
N GLY A 281 10.23 8.21 11.12
CA GLY A 281 9.82 8.77 9.82
C GLY A 281 10.95 9.36 8.98
N VAL A 282 12.20 9.11 9.35
CA VAL A 282 13.37 9.29 8.48
C VAL A 282 13.57 7.98 7.70
N SER A 283 13.89 8.06 6.40
CA SER A 283 13.98 6.86 5.54
C SER A 283 15.39 6.28 5.52
N ASP A 284 16.40 7.13 5.48
CA ASP A 284 17.81 6.73 5.45
C ASP A 284 18.69 7.65 6.32
N ALA A 285 19.89 7.18 6.67
CA ALA A 285 20.88 8.00 7.37
C ALA A 285 21.31 9.24 6.54
N SER A 286 21.24 9.18 5.20
CA SER A 286 21.54 10.32 4.32
C SER A 286 20.61 11.52 4.54
N ASP A 287 19.43 11.30 5.12
CA ASP A 287 18.45 12.34 5.39
C ASP A 287 18.70 13.07 6.72
N ILE A 288 19.76 12.68 7.44
CA ILE A 288 20.15 13.21 8.74
C ILE A 288 21.44 14.02 8.57
N SER A 289 21.38 15.27 8.98
CA SER A 289 22.54 16.15 9.08
C SER A 289 22.87 16.40 10.54
N ALA A 290 24.12 16.22 10.91
CA ALA A 290 24.62 16.54 12.25
C ALA A 290 25.86 17.42 12.12
N ILE A 291 25.84 18.58 12.79
CA ILE A 291 26.93 19.56 12.75
C ILE A 291 27.26 19.98 14.18
N TYR A 292 28.54 19.86 14.55
CA TYR A 292 29.04 20.37 15.82
C TYR A 292 29.31 21.87 15.73
N ASP A 293 28.80 22.62 16.71
CA ASP A 293 29.07 24.04 16.91
C ASP A 293 30.00 24.23 18.12
N ALA A 294 31.23 24.67 17.85
CA ALA A 294 32.25 24.91 18.87
C ALA A 294 31.89 26.06 19.82
N GLY A 295 31.12 27.06 19.38
CA GLY A 295 30.74 28.19 20.21
C GLY A 295 29.73 27.82 21.28
N SER A 296 28.81 26.90 20.97
CA SER A 296 27.77 26.44 21.89
C SER A 296 28.01 25.07 22.52
N ARG A 297 29.03 24.33 22.05
CA ARG A 297 29.34 22.92 22.41
C ARG A 297 28.16 21.99 22.17
N GLN A 298 27.39 22.24 21.12
CA GLN A 298 26.22 21.46 20.75
C GLN A 298 26.40 20.81 19.39
N VAL A 299 25.92 19.58 19.28
CA VAL A 299 25.66 18.92 18.00
C VAL A 299 24.25 19.27 17.60
N ARG A 300 24.10 20.11 16.56
CA ARG A 300 22.80 20.40 15.95
C ARG A 300 22.47 19.27 14.98
N ILE A 301 21.31 18.65 15.18
CA ILE A 301 20.84 17.53 14.38
C ILE A 301 19.57 17.99 13.67
N VAL A 302 19.59 17.87 12.36
CA VAL A 302 18.47 18.20 11.50
C VAL A 302 18.19 16.97 10.66
N ALA A 303 16.95 16.49 10.69
CA ALA A 303 16.54 15.40 9.81
C ALA A 303 15.28 15.79 9.05
N SER A 304 15.26 15.44 7.77
CA SER A 304 14.13 15.70 6.88
C SER A 304 13.60 14.40 6.31
N GLY A 305 12.43 13.98 6.77
CA GLY A 305 11.70 12.85 6.20
C GLY A 305 10.20 13.14 6.16
N THR A 306 9.38 12.18 6.57
CA THR A 306 7.93 12.38 6.77
C THR A 306 7.63 13.29 7.97
N ARG A 307 8.59 13.41 8.89
CA ARG A 307 8.63 14.39 9.97
C ARG A 307 9.90 15.23 9.84
N LYS A 308 9.85 16.47 10.30
CA LYS A 308 11.00 17.36 10.39
C LYS A 308 11.49 17.38 11.83
N TYR A 309 12.76 17.08 12.01
CA TYR A 309 13.41 17.14 13.30
C TYR A 309 14.42 18.27 13.31
N GLU A 310 14.38 19.05 14.37
CA GLU A 310 15.42 20.00 14.72
C GLU A 310 15.68 19.85 16.22
N MET A 311 16.83 19.30 16.56
CA MET A 311 17.22 19.00 17.93
C MET A 311 18.69 19.35 18.13
N SER A 312 19.08 19.48 19.39
CA SER A 312 20.48 19.68 19.74
C SER A 312 20.87 18.84 20.95
N ALA A 313 22.11 18.36 20.91
CA ALA A 313 22.71 17.57 21.99
C ALA A 313 23.96 18.30 22.49
N ARG A 314 24.06 18.56 23.79
CA ARG A 314 25.24 19.21 24.38
C ARG A 314 26.29 18.16 24.73
N LEU A 315 27.52 18.35 24.25
CA LEU A 315 28.63 17.44 24.57
C LEU A 315 29.29 17.79 25.92
N PRO A 316 30.01 16.84 26.55
CA PRO A 316 30.77 17.08 27.78
C PRO A 316 31.80 18.20 27.63
N ALA A 317 32.22 18.79 28.76
CA ALA A 317 33.22 19.85 28.78
C ALA A 317 34.61 19.41 28.26
N THR A 318 34.86 18.10 28.22
CA THR A 318 36.06 17.45 27.69
C THR A 318 36.11 17.41 26.15
N ALA A 319 35.04 17.79 25.45
CA ALA A 319 34.98 17.75 23.98
C ALA A 319 35.82 18.87 23.34
N ALA A 320 36.91 18.50 22.65
CA ALA A 320 37.83 19.42 22.02
C ALA A 320 37.71 19.36 20.48
N ASN A 321 36.79 20.15 19.91
CA ASN A 321 36.47 20.17 18.47
C ASN A 321 36.16 18.78 17.85
N PRO A 322 35.16 18.07 18.38
CA PRO A 322 34.70 16.79 17.84
C PRO A 322 34.20 16.93 16.39
N VAL A 323 34.56 15.96 15.54
CA VAL A 323 34.13 15.86 14.13
C VAL A 323 33.22 14.64 13.97
N VAL A 324 32.11 14.80 13.25
CA VAL A 324 31.18 13.70 12.93
C VAL A 324 31.88 12.71 12.00
N LYS A 325 32.07 11.47 12.44
CA LYS A 325 32.68 10.37 11.67
C LYS A 325 31.67 9.68 10.76
N TYR A 326 30.50 9.33 11.30
CA TYR A 326 29.43 8.68 10.56
C TYR A 326 28.10 8.84 11.30
N ILE A 327 27.01 8.62 10.55
CA ILE A 327 25.65 8.55 11.06
C ILE A 327 25.12 7.17 10.68
N GLN A 328 24.61 6.43 11.66
CA GLN A 328 23.89 5.19 11.45
C GLN A 328 22.42 5.42 11.81
N TYR A 329 21.51 4.86 11.02
CA TYR A 329 20.09 4.94 11.29
C TYR A 329 19.45 3.57 11.14
N LEU A 330 18.73 3.13 12.17
CA LEU A 330 18.04 1.84 12.18
C LEU A 330 16.79 1.94 13.04
N ASN A 331 15.64 1.54 12.49
CA ASN A 331 14.37 1.44 13.21
C ASN A 331 13.97 2.70 14.01
N GLY A 332 14.11 3.89 13.40
CA GLY A 332 13.73 5.15 14.05
C GLY A 332 14.77 5.71 15.01
N ILE A 333 15.94 5.08 15.15
CA ILE A 333 17.03 5.53 16.02
C ILE A 333 18.23 5.92 15.17
N ALA A 334 18.71 7.15 15.34
CA ALA A 334 19.96 7.60 14.77
C ALA A 334 21.07 7.56 15.81
N ARG A 335 22.24 7.05 15.40
CA ARG A 335 23.49 7.07 16.15
C ARG A 335 24.49 7.92 15.40
N ILE A 336 24.90 9.03 15.99
CA ILE A 336 25.83 9.98 15.39
C ILE A 336 27.14 9.85 16.15
N ARG A 337 28.17 9.37 15.47
CA ARG A 337 29.49 9.14 16.06
C ARG A 337 30.39 10.35 15.83
N LEU A 338 31.02 10.87 16.88
CA LEU A 338 32.00 11.95 16.80
C LEU A 338 33.36 11.52 17.36
N THR A 339 34.44 12.15 16.87
CA THR A 339 35.77 12.04 17.49
C THR A 339 35.78 12.68 18.86
N LYS A 340 36.62 12.16 19.75
CA LYS A 340 36.93 12.82 21.01
C LYS A 340 38.00 13.89 20.82
#